data_AF-A0A2T7ATK1-F1
#
_entry.id   AF-A0A2T7ATK1-F1
#
_cell.length_a   1.000
_cell.length_b   1.000
_cell.length_c   1.000
_cell.angle_alpha   90.00
_cell.angle_beta   90.00
_cell.angle_gamma   90.00
#
_symmetry.space_group_name_H-M   'P 1'
#
loop_
_entity.id
_entity.type
_entity.pdbx_description
1 polymer ?
#
loop_
_entity_poly.entity_id
_entity_poly.type
_entity_poly.pdbx_seq_one_letter_code
_entity_poly.pdbx_strand_id
1 'polypeptide(L)'
;LMQHQPLPRVSVHPDDAARAGISEGDLVEVASVQGFMVGWAALSDAQTPGALFAPMHWNARFASHGRVNALVAPVCCPHSGQPESKQTAVRLRKRHTAWQGELFCRALPTLAPDMLWWRRAWEGGAHVTLAGRLPPQRWLRELAEHEGWLMQYAEGAGRFHALAWRDGALMLAFYSAVRCPVVESEAIAAAFSEPPGTPAARHALLAGRRANNAPAKGRIICSCFGVGETAIRAAIAGGCDSAKRLGETLRCGTNCGSCVPELKALLAQRALLPEAANQAGGSERVPFELREEFVARQAGR
;
A
#
# COMPACT_ATOMS: atom_id res chain seq x y z
N LEU A 1 1.12 11.33 21.22
CA LEU A 1 0.14 10.22 21.34
C LEU A 1 0.15 9.31 20.10
N MET A 2 -0.24 9.82 18.93
CA MET A 2 -0.36 9.03 17.69
C MET A 2 0.97 8.45 17.14
N GLN A 3 2.12 8.92 17.64
CA GLN A 3 3.45 8.38 17.31
C GLN A 3 3.82 7.14 18.14
N HIS A 4 3.31 7.01 19.37
CA HIS A 4 3.67 5.90 20.28
C HIS A 4 2.58 4.82 20.35
N GLN A 5 1.31 5.21 20.21
CA GLN A 5 0.17 4.30 20.12
C GLN A 5 -0.72 4.81 18.99
N PRO A 6 -0.48 4.36 17.75
CA PRO A 6 -1.17 4.90 16.58
C PRO A 6 -2.62 4.42 16.48
N LEU A 7 -3.02 3.43 17.28
CA LEU A 7 -4.33 2.78 17.22
C LEU A 7 -4.83 2.43 18.65
N PRO A 8 -6.15 2.48 18.92
CA PRO A 8 -6.73 2.04 20.19
C PRO A 8 -6.51 0.55 20.41
N ARG A 9 -5.75 0.20 21.46
CA ARG A 9 -5.51 -1.20 21.82
C ARG A 9 -6.42 -1.61 22.97
N VAL A 10 -6.85 -2.87 22.93
CA VAL A 10 -7.55 -3.56 24.00
C VAL A 10 -6.65 -4.69 24.45
N SER A 11 -6.09 -4.58 25.66
CA SER A 11 -5.29 -5.64 26.25
C SER A 11 -6.21 -6.78 26.71
N VAL A 12 -5.89 -8.01 26.32
CA VAL A 12 -6.69 -9.21 26.60
C VAL A 12 -5.76 -10.33 27.07
N HIS A 13 -6.16 -11.08 28.09
CA HIS A 13 -5.43 -12.30 28.47
C HIS A 13 -5.54 -13.36 27.34
N PRO A 14 -4.47 -14.11 27.01
CA PRO A 14 -4.50 -15.14 25.96
C PRO A 14 -5.64 -16.15 26.08
N ASP A 15 -5.96 -16.61 27.29
CA ASP A 15 -7.06 -17.56 27.51
C ASP A 15 -8.43 -16.98 27.17
N ASP A 16 -8.66 -15.70 27.47
CA ASP A 16 -9.92 -15.03 27.17
C ASP A 16 -10.07 -14.83 25.66
N ALA A 17 -8.96 -14.46 25.01
CA ALA A 17 -8.90 -14.33 23.56
C ALA A 17 -9.15 -15.66 22.85
N ALA A 18 -8.55 -16.76 23.34
CA ALA A 18 -8.78 -18.11 22.82
C ALA A 18 -10.26 -18.52 22.94
N ARG A 19 -10.89 -18.30 24.10
CA ARG A 19 -12.33 -18.57 24.30
C ARG A 19 -13.23 -17.74 23.38
N ALA A 20 -12.79 -16.55 22.99
CA ALA A 20 -13.52 -15.64 22.11
C ALA A 20 -13.13 -15.74 20.61
N GLY A 21 -12.21 -16.63 20.24
CA GLY A 21 -11.73 -16.78 18.85
C GLY A 21 -10.96 -15.56 18.32
N ILE A 22 -10.25 -14.85 19.20
CA ILE A 22 -9.52 -13.60 18.93
C ILE A 22 -8.02 -13.90 18.87
N SER A 23 -7.33 -13.34 17.86
CA SER A 23 -5.87 -13.37 17.74
C SER A 23 -5.26 -11.97 17.92
N GLU A 24 -3.94 -11.90 18.15
CA GLU A 24 -3.19 -10.63 18.21
C GLU A 24 -3.49 -9.77 16.97
N GLY A 25 -3.79 -8.49 17.19
CA GLY A 25 -4.06 -7.54 16.12
C GLY A 25 -5.41 -7.70 15.42
N ASP A 26 -6.27 -8.65 15.83
CA ASP A 26 -7.65 -8.67 15.36
C ASP A 26 -8.43 -7.46 15.89
N LEU A 27 -9.36 -6.96 15.09
CA LEU A 27 -10.33 -5.97 15.56
C LEU A 27 -11.31 -6.64 16.52
N VAL A 28 -11.56 -5.97 17.64
CA VAL A 28 -12.48 -6.42 18.69
C VAL A 28 -13.47 -5.32 19.04
N GLU A 29 -14.69 -5.76 19.34
CA GLU A 29 -15.73 -4.93 19.93
C GLU A 29 -15.83 -5.25 21.42
N VAL A 30 -15.74 -4.21 22.23
CA VAL A 30 -16.03 -4.27 23.67
C VAL A 30 -17.33 -3.51 23.89
N ALA A 31 -18.32 -4.15 24.48
CA ALA A 31 -19.65 -3.57 24.67
C ALA A 31 -20.09 -3.64 26.13
N SER A 32 -20.73 -2.58 26.62
CA SER A 32 -21.47 -2.54 27.89
C SER A 32 -22.93 -2.20 27.61
N VAL A 33 -23.73 -2.00 28.67
CA VAL A 33 -25.09 -1.48 28.55
C VAL A 33 -25.15 -0.03 28.04
N GLN A 34 -24.04 0.71 28.12
CA GLN A 34 -23.98 2.13 27.72
C GLN A 34 -23.61 2.34 26.25
N GLY A 35 -22.98 1.34 25.63
CA GLY A 35 -22.49 1.46 24.27
C GLY A 35 -21.37 0.47 23.99
N PHE A 36 -20.57 0.79 22.98
CA PHE A 36 -19.45 -0.06 22.58
C PHE A 36 -18.25 0.78 22.11
N MET A 37 -17.08 0.16 22.15
CA MET A 37 -15.88 0.62 21.50
C MET A 37 -15.32 -0.46 20.59
N VAL A 38 -14.54 -0.04 19.59
CA VAL A 38 -13.78 -0.92 18.71
C VAL A 38 -12.30 -0.56 18.79
N GLY A 39 -11.48 -1.58 19.01
CA GLY A 39 -10.01 -1.46 19.05
C GLY A 39 -9.33 -2.73 18.57
N TRP A 40 -8.00 -2.73 18.62
CA TRP A 40 -7.17 -3.86 18.23
C TRP A 40 -6.77 -4.68 19.45
N ALA A 41 -6.96 -6.00 19.38
CA ALA A 41 -6.53 -6.91 20.42
C ALA A 41 -5.00 -6.85 20.60
N ALA A 42 -4.56 -6.70 21.84
CA ALA A 42 -3.18 -6.83 22.27
C ALA A 42 -3.15 -7.94 23.34
N LEU A 43 -2.68 -9.12 22.97
CA LEU A 43 -2.60 -10.26 23.87
C LEU A 43 -1.44 -10.06 24.84
N SER A 44 -1.72 -10.25 26.14
CA SER A 44 -0.71 -10.16 27.18
C SER A 44 -1.11 -11.03 28.36
N ASP A 45 -0.20 -11.91 28.77
CA ASP A 45 -0.31 -12.73 29.99
C ASP A 45 -0.22 -11.88 31.28
N ALA A 46 0.34 -10.67 31.20
CA ALA A 46 0.30 -9.70 32.28
C ALA A 46 -1.12 -9.15 32.57
N GLN A 47 -2.07 -9.35 31.65
CA GLN A 47 -3.45 -8.94 31.85
C GLN A 47 -4.20 -9.98 32.69
N THR A 48 -4.91 -9.56 33.74
CA THR A 48 -5.68 -10.49 34.58
C THR A 48 -6.77 -11.22 33.76
N PRO A 49 -6.86 -12.55 33.83
CA PRO A 49 -7.96 -13.30 33.20
C PRO A 49 -9.33 -12.79 33.65
N GLY A 50 -10.25 -12.63 32.69
CA GLY A 50 -11.58 -12.05 32.91
C GLY A 50 -11.64 -10.52 32.91
N ALA A 51 -10.49 -9.83 32.84
CA ALA A 51 -10.42 -8.37 32.79
C ALA A 51 -9.83 -7.87 31.47
N LEU A 52 -10.32 -6.72 31.00
CA LEU A 52 -9.79 -6.02 29.83
C LEU A 52 -9.17 -4.69 30.24
N PHE A 53 -8.19 -4.21 29.48
CA PHE A 53 -7.66 -2.86 29.64
C PHE A 53 -7.66 -2.12 28.30
N ALA A 54 -8.15 -0.88 28.30
CA ALA A 54 -8.11 0.00 27.13
C ALA A 54 -7.78 1.44 27.58
N PRO A 55 -6.81 2.12 26.93
CA PRO A 55 -6.46 3.49 27.28
C PRO A 55 -7.56 4.52 26.99
N MET A 56 -7.69 5.52 27.85
CA MET A 56 -8.73 6.57 27.75
C MET A 56 -8.43 7.74 26.80
N HIS A 57 -7.27 7.77 26.13
CA HIS A 57 -6.82 8.94 25.37
C HIS A 57 -7.43 9.07 23.96
N TRP A 58 -8.29 8.13 23.55
CA TRP A 58 -8.97 8.17 22.26
C TRP A 58 -10.26 8.97 22.35
N ASN A 59 -10.52 9.82 21.36
CA ASN A 59 -11.75 10.60 21.25
C ASN A 59 -12.29 10.59 19.82
N ALA A 60 -13.48 11.19 19.63
CA ALA A 60 -14.19 11.21 18.35
C ALA A 60 -13.49 12.03 17.25
N ARG A 61 -12.40 12.75 17.55
CA ARG A 61 -11.55 13.41 16.55
C ARG A 61 -10.46 12.49 16.01
N PHE A 62 -10.16 11.38 16.69
CA PHE A 62 -9.09 10.46 16.33
C PHE A 62 -9.59 9.07 15.95
N ALA A 63 -10.80 8.69 16.33
CA ALA A 63 -11.41 7.42 15.95
C ALA A 63 -12.94 7.49 15.99
N SER A 64 -13.60 6.75 15.09
CA SER A 64 -15.07 6.60 15.08
C SER A 64 -15.63 6.00 16.38
N HIS A 65 -15.02 4.92 16.87
CA HIS A 65 -15.49 4.13 18.01
C HIS A 65 -14.35 3.74 18.97
N GLY A 66 -13.28 4.53 19.06
CA GLY A 66 -12.11 4.20 19.91
C GLY A 66 -12.24 4.54 21.40
N ARG A 67 -13.35 5.15 21.83
CA ARG A 67 -13.51 5.73 23.18
C ARG A 67 -13.89 4.67 24.22
N VAL A 68 -12.99 4.32 25.14
CA VAL A 68 -13.32 3.45 26.27
C VAL A 68 -14.41 4.03 27.19
N ASN A 69 -14.44 5.35 27.34
CA ASN A 69 -15.46 6.02 28.16
C ASN A 69 -16.89 5.85 27.62
N ALA A 70 -17.08 5.37 26.38
CA ALA A 70 -18.40 5.00 25.87
C ALA A 70 -18.99 3.78 26.58
N LEU A 71 -18.18 3.04 27.33
CA LEU A 71 -18.59 1.86 28.10
C LEU A 71 -19.06 2.20 29.51
N VAL A 72 -18.58 3.32 30.06
CA VAL A 72 -18.66 3.64 31.49
C VAL A 72 -19.98 4.36 31.79
N ALA A 73 -20.67 3.96 32.86
CA ALA A 73 -21.88 4.63 33.29
C ALA A 73 -21.56 6.02 33.89
N PRO A 74 -22.37 7.05 33.64
CA PRO A 74 -22.14 8.40 34.17
C PRO A 74 -22.61 8.51 35.63
N VAL A 75 -22.07 7.65 36.51
CA VAL A 75 -22.41 7.61 37.94
C VAL A 75 -21.31 8.32 38.72
N CYS A 76 -21.70 9.26 39.57
CA CYS A 76 -20.78 9.96 40.47
C CYS A 76 -21.08 9.62 41.93
N CYS A 77 -20.03 9.62 42.75
CA CYS A 77 -20.17 9.53 44.20
C CYS A 77 -21.00 10.73 44.70
N PRO A 78 -22.08 10.51 45.49
CA PRO A 78 -22.95 11.60 45.94
C PRO A 78 -22.26 12.58 46.90
N HIS A 79 -21.16 12.18 47.54
CA HIS A 79 -20.42 13.03 48.47
C HIS A 79 -19.29 13.83 47.79
N SER A 80 -18.52 13.19 46.91
CA SER A 80 -17.34 13.81 46.29
C SER A 80 -17.54 14.29 44.86
N GLY A 81 -18.60 13.85 44.18
CA GLY A 81 -18.84 14.11 42.75
C GLY A 81 -17.89 13.36 41.81
N GLN A 82 -16.98 12.52 42.33
CA GLN A 82 -16.02 11.77 41.52
C GLN A 82 -16.71 10.62 40.75
N PRO A 83 -16.33 10.38 39.47
CA PRO A 83 -16.95 9.33 38.65
C PRO A 83 -16.47 7.93 39.02
N GLU A 84 -17.39 6.96 39.02
CA GLU A 84 -17.03 5.53 39.02
C GLU A 84 -16.62 5.15 37.59
N SER A 85 -15.32 4.95 37.37
CA SER A 85 -14.75 4.77 36.03
C SER A 85 -13.71 3.66 35.96
N LYS A 86 -13.57 2.88 37.04
CA LYS A 86 -12.51 1.86 37.16
C LYS A 86 -13.05 0.46 36.99
N GLN A 87 -14.36 0.25 37.09
CA GLN A 87 -14.96 -1.07 36.90
C GLN A 87 -16.21 -0.96 36.02
N THR A 88 -16.24 -1.70 34.93
CA THR A 88 -17.42 -1.78 34.06
C THR A 88 -17.52 -3.19 33.53
N ALA A 89 -18.67 -3.83 33.76
CA ALA A 89 -18.96 -5.12 33.16
C ALA A 89 -19.12 -4.97 31.65
N VAL A 90 -18.38 -5.77 30.89
CA VAL A 90 -18.31 -5.69 29.43
C VAL A 90 -18.35 -7.08 28.79
N ARG A 91 -18.75 -7.11 27.53
CA ARG A 91 -18.68 -8.27 26.66
C ARG A 91 -17.64 -8.02 25.56
N LEU A 92 -16.73 -8.96 25.38
CA LEU A 92 -15.74 -8.97 24.30
C LEU A 92 -16.23 -9.84 23.13
N ARG A 93 -16.09 -9.34 21.90
CA ARG A 93 -16.31 -10.12 20.67
C ARG A 93 -15.33 -9.73 19.59
N LYS A 94 -14.99 -10.67 18.71
CA LYS A 94 -14.28 -10.37 17.46
C LYS A 94 -15.16 -9.51 16.55
N ARG A 95 -14.63 -8.40 16.05
CA ARG A 95 -15.32 -7.52 15.11
C ARG A 95 -14.97 -7.93 13.69
N HIS A 96 -15.96 -8.47 12.97
CA HIS A 96 -15.78 -8.88 11.58
C HIS A 96 -15.82 -7.67 10.64
N THR A 97 -14.83 -7.61 9.74
CA THR A 97 -14.71 -6.62 8.67
C THR A 97 -14.43 -7.35 7.37
N ALA A 98 -14.98 -6.87 6.26
CA ALA A 98 -14.74 -7.45 4.93
C ALA A 98 -13.38 -7.01 4.36
N TRP A 99 -12.94 -5.82 4.77
CA TRP A 99 -11.66 -5.24 4.36
C TRP A 99 -11.15 -4.28 5.43
N GLN A 100 -9.85 -4.03 5.37
CA GLN A 100 -9.12 -3.02 6.12
C GLN A 100 -8.18 -2.30 5.16
N GLY A 101 -7.88 -1.03 5.43
CA GLY A 101 -7.08 -0.24 4.52
C GLY A 101 -6.50 1.03 5.13
N GLU A 102 -5.65 1.68 4.34
CA GLU A 102 -5.09 2.99 4.64
C GLU A 102 -5.56 3.98 3.58
N LEU A 103 -5.99 5.16 4.03
CA LEU A 103 -6.43 6.29 3.21
C LEU A 103 -5.51 7.48 3.47
N PHE A 104 -4.96 8.03 2.40
CA PHE A 104 -4.27 9.30 2.36
C PHE A 104 -5.08 10.25 1.49
N CYS A 105 -5.33 11.46 1.97
CA CYS A 105 -6.08 12.47 1.23
C CYS A 105 -5.66 13.87 1.69
N ARG A 106 -5.82 14.88 0.81
CA ARG A 106 -5.52 16.27 1.19
C ARG A 106 -6.46 16.80 2.27
N ALA A 107 -7.74 16.44 2.18
CA ALA A 107 -8.77 16.70 3.17
C ALA A 107 -9.56 15.41 3.37
N LEU A 108 -9.93 15.10 4.62
CA LEU A 108 -10.70 13.90 4.93
C LEU A 108 -12.10 14.00 4.32
N PRO A 109 -12.46 13.14 3.35
CA PRO A 109 -13.82 13.12 2.81
C PRO A 109 -14.82 12.60 3.84
N THR A 110 -16.11 12.83 3.57
CA THR A 110 -17.17 12.14 4.29
C THR A 110 -17.06 10.64 4.04
N LEU A 111 -16.78 9.88 5.11
CA LEU A 111 -16.66 8.44 5.05
C LEU A 111 -18.05 7.79 5.06
N ALA A 112 -18.17 6.60 4.45
CA ALA A 112 -19.42 5.85 4.48
C ALA A 112 -19.82 5.50 5.93
N PRO A 113 -21.11 5.52 6.29
CA PRO A 113 -21.55 5.32 7.68
C PRO A 113 -21.15 3.99 8.32
N ASP A 114 -20.89 2.94 7.52
CA ASP A 114 -20.46 1.63 8.02
C ASP A 114 -18.95 1.52 8.25
N MET A 115 -18.17 2.51 7.78
CA MET A 115 -16.71 2.50 7.91
C MET A 115 -16.28 2.91 9.31
N LEU A 116 -15.50 2.02 9.92
CA LEU A 116 -14.69 2.34 11.07
C LEU A 116 -13.43 3.05 10.60
N TRP A 117 -13.03 4.08 11.34
CA TRP A 117 -11.86 4.89 11.01
C TRP A 117 -11.05 5.29 12.24
N TRP A 118 -9.74 5.41 12.03
CA TRP A 118 -8.75 5.81 13.04
C TRP A 118 -7.68 6.67 12.37
N ARG A 119 -7.51 7.91 12.84
CA ARG A 119 -6.53 8.84 12.26
C ARG A 119 -5.11 8.34 12.57
N ARG A 120 -4.20 8.67 11.67
CA ARG A 120 -2.77 8.44 11.76
C ARG A 120 -2.03 9.78 11.68
N ALA A 121 -0.83 9.85 12.25
CA ALA A 121 -0.04 11.07 12.22
C ALA A 121 0.45 11.34 10.79
N TRP A 122 0.08 12.50 10.25
CA TRP A 122 0.60 13.05 9.00
C TRP A 122 0.21 14.52 8.93
N GLU A 123 1.17 15.41 8.66
CA GLU A 123 0.95 16.86 8.63
C GLU A 123 0.50 17.37 7.25
N GLY A 124 0.78 16.61 6.18
CA GLY A 124 0.48 17.01 4.80
C GLY A 124 -0.98 16.81 4.35
N GLY A 125 -1.86 16.35 5.26
CA GLY A 125 -3.25 16.05 4.94
C GLY A 125 -3.92 15.18 6.00
N ALA A 126 -4.82 14.31 5.56
CA ALA A 126 -5.46 13.30 6.38
C ALA A 126 -4.97 11.89 6.01
N HIS A 127 -4.38 11.22 7.01
CA HIS A 127 -4.02 9.80 6.95
C HIS A 127 -4.91 9.05 7.93
N VAL A 128 -5.64 8.05 7.45
CA VAL A 128 -6.66 7.34 8.22
C VAL A 128 -6.61 5.85 7.90
N THR A 129 -6.49 5.03 8.95
CA THR A 129 -6.72 3.59 8.85
C THR A 129 -8.24 3.35 8.87
N LEU A 130 -8.70 2.47 8.00
CA LEU A 130 -10.12 2.21 7.75
C LEU A 130 -10.42 0.72 7.86
N ALA A 131 -11.65 0.40 8.22
CA ALA A 131 -12.20 -0.94 8.08
C ALA A 131 -13.71 -0.86 7.80
N GLY A 132 -14.20 -1.72 6.91
CA GLY A 132 -15.61 -1.69 6.49
C GLY A 132 -16.21 -3.07 6.30
N ARG A 133 -17.53 -3.13 6.23
CA ARG A 133 -18.27 -4.35 5.89
C ARG A 133 -18.72 -4.34 4.44
N LEU A 134 -19.02 -3.16 3.90
CA LEU A 134 -19.39 -2.98 2.50
C LEU A 134 -18.14 -2.68 1.65
N PRO A 135 -18.03 -3.22 0.42
CA PRO A 135 -16.87 -2.97 -0.44
C PRO A 135 -16.64 -1.46 -0.71
N PRO A 136 -15.40 -0.95 -0.61
CA PRO A 136 -15.12 0.50 -0.67
C PRO A 136 -15.21 1.09 -2.08
N GLN A 137 -15.25 0.25 -3.13
CA GLN A 137 -15.13 0.66 -4.53
C GLN A 137 -16.24 1.62 -4.95
N ARG A 138 -17.49 1.36 -4.50
CA ARG A 138 -18.63 2.21 -4.84
C ARG A 138 -18.46 3.60 -4.23
N TRP A 139 -18.16 3.67 -2.93
CA TRP A 139 -17.92 4.92 -2.22
C TRP A 139 -16.78 5.73 -2.85
N LEU A 140 -15.66 5.10 -3.20
CA LEU A 140 -14.54 5.78 -3.85
C LEU A 140 -14.88 6.33 -5.23
N ARG A 141 -15.67 5.60 -6.02
CA ARG A 141 -16.14 6.08 -7.33
C ARG A 141 -17.04 7.29 -7.20
N GLU A 142 -18.03 7.22 -6.31
CA GLU A 142 -18.97 8.32 -6.05
C GLU A 142 -18.23 9.57 -5.54
N LEU A 143 -17.25 9.39 -4.66
CA LEU A 143 -16.39 10.48 -4.18
C LEU A 143 -15.56 11.09 -5.32
N ALA A 144 -14.90 10.26 -6.13
CA ALA A 144 -14.07 10.76 -7.24
C ALA A 144 -14.92 11.50 -8.29
N GLU A 145 -16.12 11.02 -8.60
CA GLU A 145 -17.06 11.67 -9.51
C GLU A 145 -17.53 13.02 -8.98
N HIS A 146 -17.95 13.07 -7.71
CA HIS A 146 -18.37 14.32 -7.05
C HIS A 146 -17.26 15.37 -7.03
N GLU A 147 -16.02 14.97 -6.78
CA GLU A 147 -14.87 15.88 -6.68
C GLU A 147 -14.21 16.22 -8.03
N GLY A 148 -14.68 15.61 -9.12
CA GLY A 148 -14.09 15.75 -10.46
C GLY A 148 -12.67 15.17 -10.55
N TRP A 149 -12.38 14.08 -9.84
CA TRP A 149 -11.08 13.42 -9.84
C TRP A 149 -11.00 12.30 -10.88
N LEU A 150 -9.86 12.22 -11.56
CA LEU A 150 -9.52 11.08 -12.40
C LEU A 150 -8.99 9.94 -11.52
N MET A 151 -9.66 8.79 -11.55
CA MET A 151 -9.32 7.64 -10.72
C MET A 151 -8.53 6.59 -11.49
N GLN A 152 -7.41 6.15 -10.93
CA GLN A 152 -6.61 4.99 -11.34
C GLN A 152 -6.74 3.91 -10.25
N TYR A 153 -7.04 2.68 -10.60
CA TYR A 153 -7.21 1.60 -9.62
C TYR A 153 -6.59 0.28 -10.06
N ALA A 154 -6.35 -0.59 -9.09
CA ALA A 154 -5.96 -1.99 -9.29
C ALA A 154 -6.77 -2.86 -8.33
N GLU A 155 -7.31 -3.95 -8.85
CA GLU A 155 -8.15 -4.90 -8.11
C GLU A 155 -7.72 -6.34 -8.41
N GLY A 156 -7.70 -7.18 -7.39
CA GLY A 156 -7.39 -8.60 -7.53
C GLY A 156 -6.97 -9.24 -6.21
N ALA A 157 -7.17 -10.56 -6.09
CA ALA A 157 -6.77 -11.35 -4.92
C ALA A 157 -7.24 -10.76 -3.56
N GLY A 158 -8.46 -10.23 -3.52
CA GLY A 158 -9.03 -9.62 -2.31
C GLY A 158 -8.40 -8.28 -1.91
N ARG A 159 -7.74 -7.59 -2.85
CA ARG A 159 -7.17 -6.25 -2.69
C ARG A 159 -7.83 -5.27 -3.63
N PHE A 160 -7.95 -4.02 -3.18
CA PHE A 160 -8.38 -2.90 -3.99
C PHE A 160 -7.55 -1.66 -3.62
N HIS A 161 -6.79 -1.16 -4.59
CA HIS A 161 -5.99 0.05 -4.46
C HIS A 161 -6.48 1.09 -5.45
N ALA A 162 -6.51 2.37 -5.04
CA ALA A 162 -6.93 3.47 -5.88
C ALA A 162 -6.08 4.72 -5.63
N LEU A 163 -5.79 5.44 -6.71
CA LEU A 163 -5.23 6.79 -6.70
C LEU A 163 -6.22 7.72 -7.41
N ALA A 164 -6.49 8.88 -6.86
CA ALA A 164 -7.34 9.90 -7.48
C ALA A 164 -6.54 11.18 -7.74
N TRP A 165 -6.72 11.76 -8.91
CA TRP A 165 -5.90 12.86 -9.44
C TRP A 165 -6.77 14.04 -9.88
N ARG A 166 -6.26 15.26 -9.73
CA ARG A 166 -6.83 16.48 -10.31
C ARG A 166 -5.70 17.37 -10.81
N ASP A 167 -5.72 17.74 -12.08
CA ASP A 167 -4.70 18.60 -12.72
C ASP A 167 -3.25 18.12 -12.48
N GLY A 168 -3.04 16.79 -12.52
CA GLY A 168 -1.74 16.16 -12.26
C GLY A 168 -1.34 16.06 -10.78
N ALA A 169 -2.08 16.70 -9.87
CA ALA A 169 -1.88 16.56 -8.43
C ALA A 169 -2.57 15.30 -7.90
N LEU A 170 -1.89 14.58 -7.00
CA LEU A 170 -2.49 13.49 -6.24
C LEU A 170 -3.44 14.07 -5.18
N MET A 171 -4.68 13.57 -5.16
CA MET A 171 -5.75 14.02 -4.27
C MET A 171 -6.11 12.98 -3.22
N LEU A 172 -6.03 11.70 -3.58
CA LEU A 172 -6.34 10.57 -2.71
C LEU A 172 -5.48 9.37 -3.09
N ALA A 173 -5.00 8.63 -2.09
CA ALA A 173 -4.41 7.31 -2.25
C ALA A 173 -5.05 6.35 -1.24
N PHE A 174 -5.60 5.24 -1.72
CA PHE A 174 -6.32 4.26 -0.93
C PHE A 174 -5.77 2.86 -1.20
N TYR A 175 -5.54 2.11 -0.13
CA TYR A 175 -5.00 0.76 -0.19
C TYR A 175 -5.82 -0.12 0.73
N SER A 176 -6.46 -1.16 0.19
CA SER A 176 -7.26 -2.08 1.00
C SER A 176 -7.02 -3.53 0.63
N ALA A 177 -7.19 -4.40 1.63
CA ALA A 177 -7.22 -5.84 1.49
C ALA A 177 -8.07 -6.45 2.63
N VAL A 178 -8.22 -7.79 2.66
CA VAL A 178 -8.92 -8.48 3.76
C VAL A 178 -8.35 -8.14 5.13
N ARG A 179 -7.02 -8.02 5.25
CA ARG A 179 -6.30 -7.44 6.39
C ARG A 179 -5.58 -6.18 5.93
N CYS A 180 -5.32 -5.25 6.86
CA CYS A 180 -4.71 -3.97 6.52
C CYS A 180 -3.37 -4.19 5.77
N PRO A 181 -3.22 -3.68 4.54
CA PRO A 181 -2.00 -3.88 3.76
C PRO A 181 -0.83 -3.09 4.37
N VAL A 182 0.38 -3.62 4.23
CA VAL A 182 1.61 -2.90 4.55
C VAL A 182 1.95 -1.98 3.37
N VAL A 183 2.07 -0.68 3.65
CA VAL A 183 2.36 0.36 2.65
C VAL A 183 3.50 1.26 3.11
N GLU A 184 4.26 1.80 2.16
CA GLU A 184 5.34 2.75 2.42
C GLU A 184 4.77 4.16 2.64
N SER A 185 4.24 4.38 3.85
CA SER A 185 3.52 5.61 4.21
C SER A 185 4.29 6.90 3.91
N GLU A 186 5.60 6.91 4.12
CA GLU A 186 6.46 8.07 3.81
C GLU A 186 6.55 8.35 2.31
N ALA A 187 6.64 7.31 1.49
CA ALA A 187 6.70 7.45 0.03
C ALA A 187 5.36 7.93 -0.54
N ILE A 188 4.25 7.42 0.01
CA ILE A 188 2.90 7.85 -0.36
C ILE A 188 2.69 9.32 0.04
N ALA A 189 3.05 9.69 1.28
CA ALA A 189 2.97 11.06 1.76
C ALA A 189 3.79 12.02 0.89
N ALA A 190 5.00 11.64 0.49
CA ALA A 190 5.83 12.44 -0.40
C ALA A 190 5.17 12.68 -1.77
N ALA A 191 4.43 11.71 -2.29
CA ALA A 191 3.74 11.83 -3.58
C ALA A 191 2.60 12.86 -3.60
N PHE A 192 2.10 13.31 -2.43
CA PHE A 192 1.16 14.43 -2.35
C PHE A 192 1.85 15.79 -2.54
N SER A 193 3.14 15.89 -2.25
CA SER A 193 3.93 17.11 -2.47
C SER A 193 4.62 17.09 -3.83
N GLU A 194 5.17 15.93 -4.22
CA GLU A 194 5.88 15.70 -5.47
C GLU A 194 5.24 14.52 -6.23
N PRO A 195 4.17 14.78 -7.00
CA PRO A 195 3.46 13.72 -7.70
C PRO A 195 4.34 13.02 -8.75
N PRO A 196 4.30 11.68 -8.88
CA PRO A 196 5.15 10.96 -9.81
C PRO A 196 4.84 11.31 -11.28
N GLY A 197 5.88 11.74 -11.99
CA GLY A 197 5.80 12.13 -13.41
C GLY A 197 5.84 10.96 -14.40
N THR A 198 6.28 9.77 -14.01
CA THR A 198 6.43 8.61 -14.91
C THR A 198 5.35 7.54 -14.68
N PRO A 199 4.93 6.80 -15.72
CA PRO A 199 3.99 5.68 -15.57
C PRO A 199 4.49 4.61 -14.58
N ALA A 200 5.78 4.29 -14.61
CA ALA A 200 6.37 3.32 -13.70
C ALA A 200 6.30 3.76 -12.24
N ALA A 201 6.55 5.05 -11.96
CA ALA A 201 6.45 5.59 -10.60
C ALA A 201 5.00 5.67 -10.12
N ARG A 202 4.05 6.01 -11.00
CA ARG A 202 2.61 5.95 -10.69
C ARG A 202 2.15 4.52 -10.39
N HIS A 203 2.65 3.54 -11.14
CA HIS A 203 2.34 2.13 -10.89
C HIS A 203 2.90 1.63 -9.55
N ALA A 204 4.15 2.01 -9.21
CA ALA A 204 4.73 1.70 -7.90
C ALA A 204 3.92 2.33 -6.75
N LEU A 205 3.51 3.59 -6.92
CA LEU A 205 2.65 4.28 -5.96
C LEU A 205 1.29 3.58 -5.81
N LEU A 206 0.68 3.11 -6.91
CA LEU A 206 -0.57 2.34 -6.86
C LEU A 206 -0.39 1.00 -6.12
N ALA A 207 0.81 0.42 -6.15
CA ALA A 207 1.16 -0.76 -5.36
C ALA A 207 1.47 -0.45 -3.88
N GLY A 208 1.43 0.83 -3.46
CA GLY A 208 1.69 1.28 -2.09
C GLY A 208 3.18 1.32 -1.75
N ARG A 209 4.05 1.50 -2.75
CA ARG A 209 5.50 1.46 -2.62
C ARG A 209 6.16 2.67 -3.26
N ARG A 210 7.38 3.00 -2.84
CA ARG A 210 8.21 3.96 -3.56
C ARG A 210 8.55 3.40 -4.94
N ALA A 211 8.61 4.30 -5.93
CA ALA A 211 9.23 3.96 -7.20
C ALA A 211 10.70 3.63 -6.93
N ASN A 212 11.12 2.39 -7.22
CA ASN A 212 12.54 2.07 -7.25
C ASN A 212 13.16 2.91 -8.37
N ASN A 213 13.79 4.02 -8.01
CA ASN A 213 14.47 4.91 -8.96
C ASN A 213 15.81 4.32 -9.44
N ALA A 214 16.12 3.07 -9.06
CA ALA A 214 17.16 2.31 -9.71
C ALA A 214 16.55 1.67 -10.98
N PRO A 215 17.02 2.02 -12.20
CA PRO A 215 16.69 1.21 -13.36
C PRO A 215 17.00 -0.25 -13.02
N ALA A 216 16.07 -1.16 -13.33
CA ALA A 216 16.25 -2.58 -13.05
C ALA A 216 17.63 -2.98 -13.58
N LYS A 217 18.57 -3.31 -12.68
CA LYS A 217 19.97 -3.51 -13.06
C LYS A 217 20.15 -4.65 -14.07
N GLY A 218 19.13 -5.50 -14.26
CA GLY A 218 19.26 -6.73 -15.02
C GLY A 218 20.16 -7.71 -14.28
N ARG A 219 20.61 -8.77 -14.97
CA ARG A 219 21.62 -9.69 -14.41
C ARG A 219 22.86 -8.89 -14.03
N ILE A 220 23.41 -9.15 -12.83
CA ILE A 220 24.69 -8.54 -12.42
C ILE A 220 25.80 -9.15 -13.26
N ILE A 221 26.55 -8.30 -13.97
CA ILE A 221 27.66 -8.70 -14.84
C ILE A 221 29.00 -8.38 -14.16
N CYS A 222 29.10 -7.24 -13.47
CA CYS A 222 30.28 -6.91 -12.67
C CYS A 222 29.95 -6.97 -11.18
N SER A 223 30.33 -8.07 -10.51
CA SER A 223 30.15 -8.22 -9.06
C SER A 223 31.00 -7.23 -8.24
N CYS A 224 32.19 -6.90 -8.73
CA CYS A 224 33.14 -6.02 -8.03
C CYS A 224 32.59 -4.59 -7.79
N PHE A 225 31.71 -4.09 -8.67
CA PHE A 225 31.08 -2.77 -8.53
C PHE A 225 29.55 -2.82 -8.61
N GLY A 226 28.95 -4.01 -8.57
CA GLY A 226 27.49 -4.20 -8.63
C GLY A 226 26.83 -3.64 -9.90
N VAL A 227 27.52 -3.69 -11.05
CA VAL A 227 27.02 -3.21 -12.34
C VAL A 227 26.27 -4.33 -13.05
N GLY A 228 25.03 -4.05 -13.46
CA GLY A 228 24.19 -5.01 -14.17
C GLY A 228 24.00 -4.70 -15.65
N GLU A 229 23.50 -5.69 -16.37
CA GLU A 229 23.34 -5.71 -17.83
C GLU A 229 22.61 -4.48 -18.38
N THR A 230 21.52 -4.03 -17.72
CA THR A 230 20.72 -2.90 -18.21
C THR A 230 21.53 -1.59 -18.21
N ALA A 231 22.37 -1.38 -17.19
CA ALA A 231 23.23 -0.20 -17.12
C ALA A 231 24.31 -0.24 -18.20
N ILE A 232 24.86 -1.43 -18.49
CA ILE A 232 25.85 -1.63 -19.56
C ILE A 232 25.21 -1.37 -20.92
N ARG A 233 24.03 -1.93 -21.19
CA ARG A 233 23.29 -1.70 -22.45
C ARG A 233 22.93 -0.23 -22.65
N ALA A 234 22.53 0.47 -21.59
CA ALA A 234 22.25 1.91 -21.64
C ALA A 234 23.52 2.72 -21.97
N ALA A 235 24.67 2.40 -21.37
CA ALA A 235 25.93 3.06 -21.69
C ALA A 235 26.41 2.77 -23.13
N ILE A 236 26.19 1.56 -23.64
CA ILE A 236 26.47 1.21 -25.04
C ILE A 236 25.57 2.03 -25.98
N ALA A 237 24.27 2.11 -25.68
CA ALA A 237 23.33 2.94 -26.46
C ALA A 237 23.68 4.43 -26.40
N GLY A 238 24.23 4.91 -25.27
CA GLY A 238 24.76 6.26 -25.10
C GLY A 238 26.13 6.50 -25.74
N GLY A 239 26.66 5.55 -26.52
CA GLY A 239 27.86 5.73 -27.33
C GLY A 239 29.14 5.10 -26.77
N CYS A 240 29.09 4.22 -25.76
CA CYS A 240 30.26 3.43 -25.37
C CYS A 240 30.49 2.27 -26.37
N ASP A 241 31.64 2.27 -27.06
CA ASP A 241 32.01 1.25 -28.07
C ASP A 241 33.04 0.23 -27.59
N SER A 242 33.55 0.38 -26.37
CA SER A 242 34.67 -0.42 -25.88
C SER A 242 34.54 -0.67 -24.38
N ALA A 243 35.08 -1.82 -23.94
CA ALA A 243 35.11 -2.17 -22.52
C ALA A 243 35.87 -1.14 -21.68
N LYS A 244 36.84 -0.43 -22.28
CA LYS A 244 37.55 0.68 -21.65
C LYS A 244 36.62 1.87 -21.37
N ARG A 245 35.85 2.35 -22.36
CA ARG A 245 34.88 3.45 -22.15
C ARG A 245 33.77 3.07 -21.17
N LEU A 246 33.34 1.80 -21.20
CA LEU A 246 32.42 1.26 -20.19
C LEU A 246 33.03 1.26 -18.78
N GLY A 247 34.31 0.93 -18.64
CA GLY A 247 35.05 1.01 -17.38
C GLY A 247 35.24 2.44 -16.88
N GLU A 248 35.46 3.41 -17.76
CA GLU A 248 35.54 4.83 -17.40
C GLU A 248 34.18 5.37 -16.92
N THR A 249 33.09 4.93 -17.54
CA THR A 249 31.73 5.42 -17.24
C THR A 249 31.08 4.70 -16.04
N LEU A 250 31.19 3.37 -15.99
CA LEU A 250 30.47 2.50 -15.05
C LEU A 250 31.39 1.79 -14.04
N ARG A 251 32.72 1.94 -14.16
CA ARG A 251 33.74 1.22 -13.37
C ARG A 251 33.80 -0.29 -13.57
N CYS A 252 32.93 -0.89 -14.38
CA CYS A 252 32.99 -2.32 -14.66
C CYS A 252 34.27 -2.69 -15.42
N GLY A 253 34.92 -3.79 -15.04
CA GLY A 253 36.11 -4.30 -15.72
C GLY A 253 37.44 -3.65 -15.31
N THR A 254 37.43 -2.71 -14.34
CA THR A 254 38.66 -1.99 -13.91
C THR A 254 39.28 -2.50 -12.61
N ASN A 255 38.59 -3.36 -11.85
CA ASN A 255 39.11 -3.94 -10.59
C ASN A 255 39.63 -5.37 -10.81
N CYS A 256 38.72 -6.35 -10.80
CA CYS A 256 39.06 -7.77 -10.88
C CYS A 256 39.09 -8.33 -12.32
N GLY A 257 38.61 -7.57 -13.31
CA GLY A 257 38.61 -7.95 -14.73
C GLY A 257 37.68 -9.11 -15.14
N SER A 258 37.06 -9.83 -14.21
CA SER A 258 36.26 -11.04 -14.48
C SER A 258 35.07 -10.84 -15.42
N CYS A 259 34.52 -9.63 -15.45
CA CYS A 259 33.38 -9.25 -16.30
C CYS A 259 33.77 -8.84 -17.72
N VAL A 260 35.06 -8.63 -18.04
CA VAL A 260 35.53 -8.11 -19.34
C VAL A 260 35.13 -8.97 -20.54
N PRO A 261 35.20 -10.32 -20.50
CA PRO A 261 34.74 -11.15 -21.61
C PRO A 261 33.25 -10.94 -21.94
N GLU A 262 32.42 -10.80 -20.91
CA GLU A 262 30.98 -10.60 -21.05
C GLU A 262 30.64 -9.18 -21.55
N LEU A 263 31.39 -8.16 -21.12
CA LEU A 263 31.30 -6.80 -21.68
C LEU A 263 31.60 -6.77 -23.18
N LYS A 264 32.64 -7.49 -23.62
CA LYS A 264 32.99 -7.61 -25.05
C LYS A 264 31.89 -8.32 -25.85
N ALA A 265 31.26 -9.34 -25.28
CA ALA A 265 30.13 -10.03 -25.91
C ALA A 265 28.93 -9.10 -26.13
N LEU A 266 28.58 -8.27 -25.14
CA LEU A 266 27.50 -7.28 -25.26
C LEU A 266 27.80 -6.19 -26.28
N LEU A 267 29.05 -5.74 -26.38
CA LEU A 267 29.51 -4.79 -27.41
C LEU A 267 29.46 -5.41 -28.81
N ALA A 268 29.85 -6.67 -28.96
CA ALA A 268 29.78 -7.39 -30.23
C ALA A 268 28.33 -7.63 -30.69
N GLN A 269 27.40 -7.88 -29.76
CA GLN A 269 25.96 -7.98 -30.08
C GLN A 269 25.39 -6.67 -30.66
N ARG A 270 25.90 -5.50 -30.24
CA ARG A 270 25.53 -4.22 -30.84
C ARG A 270 26.06 -4.10 -32.27
N ALA A 271 27.28 -4.58 -32.55
CA ALA A 271 27.89 -4.54 -33.88
C ALA A 271 27.20 -5.46 -34.90
N LEU A 272 26.48 -6.50 -34.44
CA LEU A 272 25.74 -7.44 -35.28
C LEU A 272 24.31 -7.00 -35.62
N LEU A 273 23.81 -5.91 -35.02
CA LEU A 273 22.54 -5.29 -35.37
C LEU A 273 22.82 -4.08 -36.28
N PRO A 274 22.76 -4.22 -37.62
CA PRO A 274 22.91 -3.08 -38.51
C PRO A 274 21.81 -2.05 -38.26
N GLU A 275 22.15 -0.78 -38.49
CA GLU A 275 21.38 0.47 -38.43
C GLU A 275 20.12 0.52 -39.34
N ALA A 276 19.40 -0.59 -39.53
CA ALA A 276 18.23 -0.67 -40.40
C ALA A 276 16.89 -0.37 -39.69
N ALA A 277 16.90 0.04 -38.41
CA ALA A 277 15.66 0.35 -37.67
C ALA A 277 15.44 1.85 -37.42
N ASN A 278 16.25 2.74 -37.99
CA ASN A 278 16.11 4.18 -37.75
C ASN A 278 16.31 5.02 -39.01
N GLN A 279 15.51 4.74 -40.05
CA GLN A 279 15.18 5.72 -41.09
C GLN A 279 13.67 5.69 -41.36
N ALA A 280 13.10 6.88 -41.53
CA ALA A 280 11.68 7.18 -41.45
C ALA A 280 10.85 6.72 -42.66
N GLY A 281 9.53 6.57 -42.44
CA GLY A 281 8.53 6.83 -43.47
C GLY A 281 7.79 5.61 -44.05
N GLY A 282 6.46 5.75 -44.14
CA GLY A 282 5.62 4.97 -45.05
C GLY A 282 5.03 3.70 -44.46
N SER A 283 3.79 3.79 -43.96
CA SER A 283 2.94 2.63 -43.78
C SER A 283 2.57 2.07 -45.17
N GLU A 284 3.30 1.08 -45.66
CA GLU A 284 2.79 0.24 -46.75
C GLU A 284 2.13 -0.99 -46.11
N ARG A 285 0.80 -1.05 -46.22
CA ARG A 285 0.01 -2.19 -45.74
C ARG A 285 0.27 -3.37 -46.66
N VAL A 286 0.99 -4.38 -46.18
CA VAL A 286 1.05 -5.67 -46.86
C VAL A 286 -0.23 -6.45 -46.51
N PRO A 287 -0.99 -6.97 -47.48
CA PRO A 287 -2.19 -7.75 -47.21
C PRO A 287 -1.83 -9.07 -46.53
N PHE A 288 -2.49 -9.39 -45.43
CA PHE A 288 -2.41 -10.71 -44.81
C PHE A 288 -3.36 -11.66 -45.56
N GLU A 289 -2.84 -12.39 -46.54
CA GLU A 289 -3.58 -13.49 -47.17
C GLU A 289 -3.59 -14.71 -46.24
N LEU A 290 -4.76 -14.99 -45.67
CA LEU A 290 -5.06 -16.25 -44.99
C LEU A 290 -5.02 -17.39 -46.02
N ARG A 291 -3.96 -18.19 -46.00
CA ARG A 291 -3.96 -19.47 -46.73
C ARG A 291 -5.02 -20.39 -46.14
N GLU A 292 -5.95 -20.82 -46.99
CA GLU A 292 -7.11 -21.68 -46.68
C GLU A 292 -6.76 -23.04 -46.04
N GLU A 293 -5.48 -23.41 -45.99
CA GLU A 293 -5.00 -24.67 -45.42
C GLU A 293 -5.13 -24.75 -43.88
N PHE A 294 -5.36 -23.64 -43.17
CA PHE A 294 -5.48 -23.64 -41.71
C PHE A 294 -6.91 -23.92 -41.20
N VAL A 295 -7.93 -23.71 -42.03
CA VAL A 295 -9.34 -23.92 -41.64
C VAL A 295 -9.79 -25.38 -41.83
N ALA A 296 -9.10 -26.16 -42.66
CA ALA A 296 -9.45 -27.56 -42.92
C ALA A 296 -8.98 -28.58 -41.85
N ARG A 297 -8.28 -28.14 -40.79
CA ARG A 297 -7.78 -29.04 -39.70
C ARG A 297 -8.58 -28.98 -38.40
N GLN A 298 -9.63 -28.17 -38.30
CA GLN A 298 -10.49 -28.10 -37.10
C GLN A 298 -11.95 -28.53 -37.31
N ALA A 299 -12.31 -29.03 -38.50
CA ALA A 299 -13.59 -29.69 -38.73
C ALA A 299 -13.35 -31.14 -39.14
N GLY A 300 -13.32 -32.07 -38.16
CA GLY A 300 -13.24 -33.50 -38.50
C GLY A 300 -12.77 -34.47 -37.41
N ARG A 301 -13.33 -34.40 -36.20
CA ARG A 301 -13.72 -35.57 -35.40
C ARG A 301 -14.54 -35.15 -34.19
#